data_AF-W2XUQ8-F1
#
_entry.id   AF-W2XUQ8-F1
#
_cell.length_a   1.000
_cell.length_b   1.000
_cell.length_c   1.000
_cell.angle_alpha   90.00
_cell.angle_beta   90.00
_cell.angle_gamma   90.00
#
_symmetry.space_group_name_H-M   'P 1'
#
loop_
_entity.id
_entity.type
_entity.pdbx_description
1 polymer ?
#
loop_
_entity_poly.entity_id
_entity_poly.type
_entity_poly.pdbx_seq_one_letter_code
_entity_poly.pdbx_strand_id
1 'polypeptide(L)'
;MTAAPSRSVKYLHNVLAHIQNLCAKASEEGNSDKHQRIRVIHWVRKLRSQPTSNPTWLKSVLEYANVLLQMILEGVIEEPFTKMPPQGSLAALPRHQVARIQVKSAKQITRAQSAQPSPLQTHPNSAKQQLLNNNSEGNVRTAVAVDKQIQTQEQDDQWEWQRVWKGAFGKMHQQLQVKTEETEALAADNKELRALVTGYKKTLEEAERNQRDIEAKHLAEIENLRAVHSLELSDLQARYRQKLEEVTMQNDEKLLSRRRQNNCIRHAHALSSNTLPRDDRADANADFLQYIDTFYSDTLNLTAANKK
;
A
#
# COMPACT_ATOMS: atom_id res chain seq x y z
N MET A 1 16.20 -6.60 -1.06
CA MET A 1 15.81 -6.79 -2.47
C MET A 1 14.50 -7.57 -2.50
N THR A 2 13.37 -6.90 -2.71
CA THR A 2 12.04 -7.55 -2.75
C THR A 2 11.77 -8.02 -4.18
N ALA A 3 11.82 -9.34 -4.41
CA ALA A 3 11.46 -9.94 -5.69
C ALA A 3 10.02 -9.56 -6.06
N ALA A 4 9.79 -9.19 -7.33
CA ALA A 4 8.47 -8.82 -7.80
C ALA A 4 7.47 -9.98 -7.54
N PRO A 5 6.29 -9.71 -6.97
CA PRO A 5 5.34 -10.76 -6.64
C PRO A 5 4.88 -11.47 -7.92
N SER A 6 4.84 -12.80 -7.87
CA SER A 6 4.43 -13.63 -9.01
C SER A 6 3.02 -13.25 -9.48
N ARG A 7 2.72 -13.47 -10.77
CA ARG A 7 1.40 -13.17 -11.37
C ARG A 7 0.24 -13.76 -10.57
N SER A 8 0.42 -14.98 -10.05
CA SER A 8 -0.56 -15.68 -9.22
C SER A 8 -0.78 -15.03 -7.85
N VAL A 9 0.27 -14.48 -7.24
CA VAL A 9 0.15 -13.71 -5.99
C VAL A 9 -0.60 -12.40 -6.23
N LYS A 10 -0.29 -11.67 -7.31
CA LYS A 10 -1.04 -10.46 -7.69
C LYS A 10 -2.53 -10.78 -7.94
N TYR A 11 -2.81 -11.88 -8.63
CA TYR A 11 -4.18 -12.34 -8.86
C TYR A 11 -4.91 -12.66 -7.54
N LEU A 12 -4.27 -13.36 -6.59
CA LEU A 12 -4.84 -13.59 -5.26
C LEU A 12 -5.22 -12.29 -4.55
N HIS A 13 -4.33 -11.28 -4.58
CA HIS A 13 -4.61 -9.97 -3.97
C HIS A 13 -5.84 -9.31 -4.60
N ASN A 14 -5.98 -9.36 -5.93
CA ASN A 14 -7.13 -8.82 -6.63
C ASN A 14 -8.43 -9.56 -6.27
N VAL A 15 -8.41 -10.89 -6.19
CA VAL A 15 -9.57 -11.70 -5.80
C VAL A 15 -10.00 -11.37 -4.37
N LEU A 16 -9.06 -11.30 -3.43
CA LEU A 16 -9.37 -10.96 -2.04
C LEU A 16 -9.90 -9.52 -1.90
N ALA A 17 -9.36 -8.57 -2.66
CA ALA A 17 -9.88 -7.21 -2.69
C ALA A 17 -11.30 -7.15 -3.26
N HIS A 18 -11.60 -7.94 -4.29
CA HIS A 18 -12.93 -8.04 -4.86
C HIS A 18 -13.95 -8.61 -3.86
N ILE A 19 -13.59 -9.67 -3.14
CA ILE A 19 -14.41 -10.22 -2.05
C ILE A 19 -14.71 -9.15 -0.99
N GLN A 20 -13.70 -8.39 -0.56
CA GLN A 20 -13.87 -7.34 0.43
C GLN A 20 -14.84 -6.24 -0.04
N ASN A 21 -14.73 -5.82 -1.31
CA ASN A 21 -15.62 -4.81 -1.89
C ASN A 21 -17.08 -5.32 -1.98
N LEU A 22 -17.29 -6.58 -2.37
CA LEU A 22 -18.63 -7.19 -2.40
C LEU A 22 -19.25 -7.24 -1.00
N CYS A 23 -18.46 -7.61 0.03
CA CYS A 23 -18.94 -7.59 1.41
C CYS A 23 -19.21 -6.18 1.96
N ALA A 24 -18.49 -5.15 1.49
CA ALA A 24 -18.74 -3.77 1.86
C ALA A 24 -20.08 -3.28 1.28
N LYS A 25 -20.31 -3.53 -0.03
CA LYS A 25 -21.57 -3.20 -0.71
C LYS A 25 -22.78 -3.89 -0.09
N ALA A 26 -22.67 -5.20 0.16
CA ALA A 26 -23.75 -5.96 0.80
C ALA A 26 -24.08 -5.48 2.23
N SER A 27 -23.15 -4.80 2.91
CA SER A 27 -23.41 -4.18 4.22
C SER A 27 -24.18 -2.86 4.12
N GLU A 28 -23.99 -2.09 3.05
CA GLU A 28 -24.69 -0.82 2.82
C GLU A 28 -26.14 -1.08 2.40
N GLU A 29 -26.38 -2.16 1.67
CA GLU A 29 -27.72 -2.58 1.22
C GLU A 29 -28.56 -3.27 2.33
N GLY A 30 -28.03 -3.41 3.55
CA GLY A 30 -28.76 -3.98 4.70
C GLY A 30 -29.13 -5.47 4.57
N ASN A 31 -28.65 -6.15 3.52
CA ASN A 31 -29.12 -7.48 3.09
C ASN A 31 -28.19 -8.65 3.51
N SER A 32 -27.15 -8.39 4.31
CA SER A 32 -26.16 -9.43 4.69
C SER A 32 -26.31 -9.90 6.15
N ASP A 33 -26.39 -11.21 6.37
CA ASP A 33 -26.32 -11.82 7.70
C ASP A 33 -24.99 -11.46 8.40
N LYS A 34 -25.10 -10.83 9.58
CA LYS A 34 -23.94 -10.38 10.39
C LYS A 34 -22.96 -11.52 10.67
N HIS A 35 -23.45 -12.73 10.91
CA HIS A 35 -22.59 -13.89 11.21
C HIS A 35 -21.85 -14.38 9.98
N GLN A 36 -22.51 -14.38 8.81
CA GLN A 36 -21.86 -14.69 7.54
C GLN A 36 -20.74 -13.69 7.25
N ARG A 37 -20.98 -12.40 7.45
CA ARG A 37 -19.96 -11.36 7.24
C ARG A 37 -18.73 -11.56 8.13
N ILE A 38 -18.94 -11.86 9.42
CA ILE A 38 -17.84 -12.16 10.35
C ILE A 38 -17.02 -13.35 9.84
N ARG A 39 -17.68 -14.45 9.44
CA ARG A 39 -17.01 -15.64 8.89
C ARG A 39 -16.18 -15.30 7.65
N VAL A 40 -16.74 -14.55 6.70
CA VAL A 40 -16.03 -14.15 5.48
C VAL A 40 -14.80 -13.31 5.80
N ILE A 41 -14.90 -12.35 6.73
CA ILE A 41 -13.75 -11.55 7.17
C ILE A 41 -12.63 -12.43 7.75
N HIS A 42 -12.98 -13.40 8.59
CA HIS A 42 -12.01 -14.34 9.16
C HIS A 42 -11.37 -15.23 8.10
N TRP A 43 -12.14 -15.71 7.12
CA TRP A 43 -11.61 -16.46 5.98
C TRP A 43 -10.68 -15.62 5.10
N VAL A 44 -11.04 -14.37 4.78
CA VAL A 44 -10.16 -13.46 4.02
C VAL A 44 -8.85 -13.20 4.77
N ARG A 45 -8.91 -12.98 6.08
CA ARG A 45 -7.71 -12.83 6.93
C ARG A 45 -6.85 -14.10 6.91
N LYS A 46 -7.48 -15.28 6.96
CA LYS A 46 -6.77 -16.57 6.88
C LYS A 46 -6.06 -16.73 5.54
N LEU A 47 -6.75 -16.46 4.43
CA LEU A 47 -6.19 -16.58 3.08
C LEU A 47 -5.02 -15.61 2.86
N ARG A 48 -5.10 -14.39 3.40
CA ARG A 48 -4.02 -13.40 3.32
C ARG A 48 -2.79 -13.78 4.16
N SER A 49 -2.98 -14.47 5.27
CA SER A 49 -1.90 -14.87 6.18
C SER A 49 -1.21 -16.19 5.80
N GLN A 50 -1.70 -16.89 4.76
CA GLN A 50 -1.03 -18.11 4.32
C GLN A 50 0.29 -17.81 3.60
N PRO A 51 1.34 -18.62 3.81
CA PRO A 51 2.59 -18.51 3.08
C PRO A 51 2.38 -18.75 1.58
N THR A 52 2.68 -17.73 0.76
CA THR A 52 2.51 -17.76 -0.71
C THR A 52 3.79 -18.11 -1.47
N SER A 53 4.89 -18.38 -0.75
CA SER A 53 6.18 -18.76 -1.34
C SER A 53 6.16 -20.18 -1.94
N ASN A 54 5.36 -21.09 -1.38
CA ASN A 54 5.20 -22.44 -1.89
C ASN A 54 4.06 -22.49 -2.93
N PRO A 55 4.32 -22.96 -4.18
CA PRO A 55 3.31 -23.00 -5.24
C PRO A 55 2.12 -23.91 -4.93
N THR A 56 2.32 -25.00 -4.17
CA THR A 56 1.24 -25.93 -3.78
C THR A 56 0.29 -25.26 -2.81
N TRP A 57 0.82 -24.53 -1.82
CA TRP A 57 0.01 -23.78 -0.87
C TRP A 57 -0.70 -22.60 -1.54
N LEU A 58 -0.02 -21.90 -2.44
CA LEU A 58 -0.63 -20.84 -3.23
C LEU A 58 -1.80 -21.36 -4.07
N LYS A 59 -1.67 -22.55 -4.66
CA LYS A 59 -2.76 -23.19 -5.39
C LYS A 59 -3.97 -23.45 -4.49
N SER A 60 -3.77 -24.06 -3.31
CA SER A 60 -4.86 -24.28 -2.36
C SER A 60 -5.50 -22.97 -1.91
N VAL A 61 -4.71 -21.94 -1.58
CA VAL A 61 -5.22 -20.61 -1.19
C VAL A 61 -6.05 -19.96 -2.30
N LEU A 62 -5.59 -20.06 -3.54
CA LEU A 62 -6.33 -19.57 -4.72
C LEU A 62 -7.63 -20.35 -4.93
N GLU A 63 -7.63 -21.67 -4.74
CA GLU A 63 -8.84 -22.48 -4.81
C GLU A 63 -9.88 -22.02 -3.78
N TYR A 64 -9.49 -21.84 -2.52
CA TYR A 64 -10.39 -21.30 -1.49
C TYR A 64 -10.88 -19.89 -1.82
N ALA A 65 -10.00 -19.00 -2.28
CA ALA A 65 -10.36 -17.64 -2.63
C ALA A 65 -11.40 -17.60 -3.77
N ASN A 66 -11.21 -18.43 -4.80
CA ASN A 66 -12.13 -18.52 -5.92
C ASN A 66 -13.47 -19.15 -5.54
N VAL A 67 -13.48 -20.21 -4.72
CA VAL A 67 -14.75 -20.81 -4.23
C VAL A 67 -15.51 -19.77 -3.40
N LEU A 68 -14.81 -19.08 -2.49
CA LEU A 68 -15.43 -18.06 -1.64
C LEU A 68 -16.02 -16.91 -2.46
N LEU A 69 -15.28 -16.41 -3.45
CA LEU A 69 -15.78 -15.37 -4.36
C LEU A 69 -17.04 -15.83 -5.09
N GLN A 70 -17.04 -17.04 -5.63
CA GLN A 70 -18.18 -17.59 -6.36
C GLN A 70 -19.42 -17.74 -5.47
N MET A 71 -19.24 -18.24 -4.25
CA MET A 71 -20.32 -18.38 -3.26
C MET A 71 -20.93 -17.02 -2.88
N ILE A 72 -20.11 -15.97 -2.77
CA ILE A 72 -20.58 -14.61 -2.50
C ILE A 72 -21.35 -14.05 -3.70
N LEU A 73 -20.89 -14.28 -4.93
CA LEU A 73 -21.61 -13.87 -6.15
C LEU A 73 -22.95 -14.59 -6.32
N GLU A 74 -23.05 -15.83 -5.86
CA GLU A 74 -24.29 -16.62 -5.90
C GLU A 74 -25.22 -16.34 -4.71
N GLY A 75 -24.76 -15.60 -3.70
CA GLY A 75 -25.52 -15.34 -2.48
C GLY A 75 -25.69 -16.56 -1.57
N VAL A 76 -24.93 -17.65 -1.77
CA VAL A 76 -25.05 -18.90 -1.01
C VAL A 76 -23.69 -19.27 -0.43
N ILE A 77 -23.55 -19.21 0.89
CA ILE A 77 -22.34 -19.61 1.63
C ILE A 77 -22.54 -21.03 2.17
N GLU A 78 -21.87 -21.99 1.53
CA GLU A 78 -21.90 -23.42 1.92
C GLU A 78 -20.59 -23.85 2.61
N GLU A 79 -20.50 -25.10 3.06
CA GLU A 79 -19.28 -25.65 3.65
C GLU A 79 -18.09 -25.55 2.67
N PRO A 80 -16.88 -25.15 3.11
CA PRO A 80 -16.42 -25.02 4.50
C PRO A 80 -16.61 -23.63 5.13
N PHE A 81 -17.22 -22.67 4.43
CA PHE A 81 -17.28 -21.26 4.84
C PHE A 81 -18.42 -20.94 5.83
N THR A 82 -19.30 -21.92 6.08
CA THR A 82 -20.30 -21.89 7.16
C THR A 82 -19.66 -21.98 8.55
N LYS A 83 -18.42 -22.47 8.65
CA LYS A 83 -17.65 -22.60 9.88
C LYS A 83 -16.47 -21.62 9.88
N MET A 84 -15.90 -21.38 11.06
CA MET A 84 -14.66 -20.60 11.19
C MET A 84 -13.49 -21.32 10.50
N PRO A 85 -12.53 -20.57 9.92
CA PRO A 85 -11.37 -21.19 9.30
C PRO A 85 -10.57 -22.00 10.33
N PRO A 86 -10.09 -23.21 9.97
CA PRO A 86 -9.32 -24.05 10.88
C PRO A 86 -8.00 -23.39 11.29
N GLN A 87 -7.50 -23.75 12.48
CA GLN A 87 -6.17 -23.38 12.93
C GLN A 87 -5.12 -24.24 12.21
N GLY A 88 -3.99 -23.64 11.82
CA GLY A 88 -2.94 -24.32 11.03
C GLY A 88 -3.07 -24.17 9.51
N SER A 89 -2.39 -25.03 8.74
CA SER A 89 -2.37 -24.97 7.27
C SER A 89 -3.73 -25.32 6.66
N LEU A 90 -4.10 -24.68 5.55
CA LEU A 90 -5.31 -25.04 4.80
C LEU A 90 -5.14 -26.42 4.15
N ALA A 91 -6.06 -27.34 4.44
CA ALA A 91 -6.17 -28.61 3.73
C ALA A 91 -6.57 -28.38 2.27
N ALA A 92 -6.31 -29.33 1.37
CA ALA A 92 -6.81 -29.22 0.01
C ALA A 92 -8.35 -29.32 -0.02
N LEU A 93 -9.00 -28.46 -0.82
CA LEU A 93 -10.45 -28.52 -0.99
C LEU A 93 -10.87 -29.85 -1.67
N PRO A 94 -11.99 -30.46 -1.25
CA PRO A 94 -12.55 -31.60 -1.97
C PRO A 94 -12.81 -31.27 -3.44
N ARG A 95 -12.43 -32.19 -4.34
CA ARG A 95 -12.47 -31.97 -5.81
C ARG A 95 -13.85 -31.56 -6.34
N HIS A 96 -14.93 -32.03 -5.71
CA HIS A 96 -16.30 -31.68 -6.11
C HIS A 96 -16.62 -30.19 -5.89
N GLN A 97 -16.02 -29.53 -4.89
CA GLN A 97 -16.20 -28.10 -4.64
C GLN A 97 -15.43 -27.25 -5.65
N VAL A 98 -14.24 -27.71 -6.07
CA VAL A 98 -13.43 -27.07 -7.10
C VAL A 98 -14.06 -27.23 -8.50
N ALA A 99 -14.69 -28.37 -8.78
CA ALA A 99 -15.36 -28.64 -10.05
C ALA A 99 -16.53 -27.67 -10.35
N ARG A 100 -17.24 -27.17 -9.32
CA ARG A 100 -18.31 -26.18 -9.49
C ARG A 100 -17.81 -24.87 -10.14
N ILE A 101 -16.53 -24.51 -9.94
CA ILE A 101 -15.91 -23.32 -10.54
C ILE A 101 -15.61 -23.56 -12.03
N GLN A 102 -15.13 -24.75 -12.40
CA GLN A 102 -14.65 -25.02 -13.76
C GLN A 102 -15.80 -25.11 -14.78
N VAL A 103 -16.96 -25.66 -14.39
CA VAL A 103 -18.14 -25.82 -15.27
C VAL A 103 -18.70 -24.49 -15.76
N LYS A 104 -18.52 -23.39 -15.00
CA LYS A 104 -19.03 -22.06 -15.37
C LYS A 104 -18.04 -21.28 -16.26
N SER A 105 -16.74 -21.45 -16.05
CA SER A 105 -15.71 -20.84 -16.91
C SER A 105 -15.72 -21.36 -18.36
N ALA A 106 -16.09 -22.63 -18.56
CA ALA A 106 -16.16 -23.24 -19.90
C ALA A 106 -17.37 -22.75 -20.74
N LYS A 107 -18.46 -22.27 -20.11
CA LYS A 107 -19.63 -21.73 -20.82
C LYS A 107 -19.47 -20.29 -21.28
N GLN A 108 -18.48 -19.55 -20.75
CA GLN A 108 -18.20 -18.17 -21.16
C GLN A 108 -17.30 -18.07 -22.41
N ILE A 109 -16.51 -19.10 -22.72
CA ILE A 109 -15.52 -19.05 -23.82
C ILE A 109 -16.14 -19.45 -25.16
N THR A 110 -17.20 -20.25 -25.19
CA THR A 110 -17.86 -20.71 -26.43
C THR A 110 -18.83 -19.70 -27.06
N ARG A 111 -19.19 -18.61 -26.38
CA ARG A 111 -20.11 -17.59 -26.92
C ARG A 111 -19.41 -16.44 -27.68
N ALA A 112 -18.07 -16.43 -27.73
CA ALA A 112 -17.29 -15.32 -28.29
C ALA A 112 -16.66 -15.58 -29.68
N GLN A 113 -16.96 -16.69 -30.36
CA GLN A 113 -16.36 -17.01 -31.67
C GLN A 113 -17.36 -17.29 -32.81
N SER A 114 -18.62 -16.87 -32.71
CA SER A 114 -19.60 -17.04 -33.78
C SER A 114 -20.44 -15.78 -33.98
N ALA A 115 -19.84 -14.71 -34.47
CA ALA A 115 -20.58 -13.61 -35.10
C ALA A 115 -19.61 -12.71 -35.90
N GLN A 116 -19.37 -13.07 -37.16
CA GLN A 116 -19.05 -12.11 -38.22
C GLN A 116 -20.12 -12.27 -39.31
N PRO A 117 -20.72 -11.16 -39.79
CA PRO A 117 -21.78 -11.17 -40.80
C PRO A 117 -21.25 -10.90 -42.21
N SER A 118 -21.89 -11.46 -43.23
CA SER A 118 -21.88 -10.93 -44.61
C SER A 118 -23.09 -11.44 -45.41
N PRO A 119 -23.52 -10.71 -46.46
CA PRO A 119 -24.94 -10.50 -46.75
C PRO A 119 -25.45 -11.21 -48.01
N LEU A 120 -26.80 -11.35 -48.04
CA LEU A 120 -27.71 -11.36 -49.20
C LEU A 120 -27.26 -12.06 -50.50
N GLN A 121 -27.98 -13.13 -50.87
CA GLN A 121 -28.40 -13.34 -52.26
C GLN A 121 -29.62 -14.26 -52.38
N THR A 122 -30.30 -14.08 -53.51
CA THR A 122 -31.71 -14.28 -53.80
C THR A 122 -31.98 -15.59 -54.55
N HIS A 123 -33.19 -16.13 -54.31
CA HIS A 123 -34.03 -16.94 -55.24
C HIS A 123 -33.78 -18.46 -55.46
N PRO A 124 -34.83 -19.20 -55.88
CA PRO A 124 -35.20 -20.52 -55.36
C PRO A 124 -34.84 -21.66 -56.31
N ASN A 125 -34.92 -22.91 -55.81
CA ASN A 125 -34.88 -24.08 -56.69
C ASN A 125 -35.98 -25.08 -56.40
N SER A 126 -36.57 -25.53 -57.51
CA SER A 126 -37.59 -26.55 -57.65
C SER A 126 -37.12 -27.92 -57.14
N ALA A 127 -38.04 -28.68 -56.56
CA ALA A 127 -37.98 -30.13 -56.57
C ALA A 127 -39.40 -30.70 -56.75
N LYS A 128 -39.65 -31.20 -57.96
CA LYS A 128 -40.72 -32.14 -58.27
C LYS A 128 -40.48 -33.44 -57.50
N GLN A 129 -41.52 -34.02 -56.90
CA GLN A 129 -41.66 -35.47 -56.81
C GLN A 129 -43.12 -35.90 -57.04
N GLN A 130 -43.26 -36.86 -57.94
CA GLN A 130 -44.46 -37.53 -58.45
C GLN A 130 -45.22 -38.29 -57.35
N LEU A 131 -46.55 -38.14 -57.27
CA LEU A 131 -47.60 -38.99 -57.86
C LEU A 131 -47.81 -40.34 -57.14
N LEU A 132 -48.96 -40.49 -56.46
CA LEU A 132 -49.86 -41.62 -56.69
C LEU A 132 -51.30 -41.23 -56.30
N ASN A 133 -52.20 -41.42 -57.26
CA ASN A 133 -53.64 -41.22 -57.15
C ASN A 133 -54.29 -42.54 -56.68
N ASN A 134 -55.41 -42.47 -55.94
CA ASN A 134 -56.62 -43.28 -56.18
C ASN A 134 -57.78 -42.89 -55.24
N ASN A 135 -58.81 -42.34 -55.87
CA ASN A 135 -60.20 -42.05 -55.51
C ASN A 135 -60.82 -42.70 -54.24
N SER A 136 -61.53 -41.88 -53.46
CA SER A 136 -62.75 -42.27 -52.75
C SER A 136 -63.72 -41.08 -52.71
N GLU A 137 -64.67 -41.07 -53.65
CA GLU A 137 -65.77 -40.10 -53.72
C GLU A 137 -66.77 -40.37 -52.59
N GLY A 138 -66.77 -39.52 -51.57
CA GLY A 138 -67.75 -39.64 -50.49
C GLY A 138 -67.54 -38.74 -49.27
N ASN A 139 -66.90 -37.57 -49.38
CA ASN A 139 -66.81 -36.63 -48.23
C ASN A 139 -66.60 -35.15 -48.62
N VAL A 140 -66.88 -34.78 -49.88
CA VAL A 140 -66.36 -33.54 -50.50
C VAL A 140 -66.93 -32.25 -49.89
N ARG A 141 -68.14 -32.26 -49.30
CA ARG A 141 -68.72 -31.04 -48.70
C ARG A 141 -68.16 -30.71 -47.31
N THR A 142 -67.77 -31.73 -46.54
CA THR A 142 -67.20 -31.58 -45.19
C THR A 142 -65.69 -31.30 -45.26
N ALA A 143 -64.97 -31.95 -46.19
CA ALA A 143 -63.55 -31.70 -46.41
C ALA A 143 -63.26 -30.28 -46.94
N VAL A 144 -64.07 -29.77 -47.87
CA VAL A 144 -63.89 -28.40 -48.42
C VAL A 144 -64.24 -27.30 -47.41
N ALA A 145 -65.17 -27.55 -46.50
CA ALA A 145 -65.48 -26.63 -45.41
C ALA A 145 -64.38 -26.61 -44.34
N VAL A 146 -63.80 -27.79 -44.03
CA VAL A 146 -62.68 -27.94 -43.10
C VAL A 146 -61.39 -27.33 -43.68
N ASP A 147 -61.10 -27.51 -44.97
CA ASP A 147 -59.93 -26.89 -45.63
C ASP A 147 -60.02 -25.36 -45.65
N LYS A 148 -61.20 -24.80 -45.92
CA LYS A 148 -61.39 -23.33 -45.87
C LYS A 148 -61.21 -22.79 -44.46
N GLN A 149 -61.67 -23.51 -43.44
CA GLN A 149 -61.54 -23.12 -42.04
C GLN A 149 -60.09 -23.22 -41.53
N ILE A 150 -59.36 -24.28 -41.92
CA ILE A 150 -57.93 -24.43 -41.65
C ILE A 150 -57.14 -23.30 -42.30
N GLN A 151 -57.46 -22.93 -43.55
CA GLN A 151 -56.73 -21.89 -44.25
C GLN A 151 -56.93 -20.50 -43.65
N THR A 152 -58.13 -20.19 -43.14
CA THR A 152 -58.37 -18.96 -42.36
C THR A 152 -57.66 -18.97 -41.00
N GLN A 153 -57.61 -20.11 -40.31
CA GLN A 153 -56.91 -20.25 -39.03
C GLN A 153 -55.40 -20.05 -39.19
N GLU A 154 -54.79 -20.62 -40.25
CA GLU A 154 -53.38 -20.41 -40.54
C GLU A 154 -53.04 -18.95 -40.84
N GLN A 155 -53.93 -18.20 -41.50
CA GLN A 155 -53.73 -16.77 -41.72
C GLN A 155 -53.86 -15.96 -40.43
N ASP A 156 -54.85 -16.26 -39.60
CA ASP A 156 -55.02 -15.60 -38.29
C ASP A 156 -53.82 -15.87 -37.38
N ASP A 157 -53.34 -17.12 -37.33
CA ASP A 157 -52.13 -17.50 -36.60
C ASP A 157 -50.92 -16.71 -37.13
N GLN A 158 -50.78 -16.54 -38.44
CA GLN A 158 -49.69 -15.77 -39.04
C GLN A 158 -49.72 -14.29 -38.63
N TRP A 159 -50.90 -13.68 -38.54
CA TRP A 159 -51.08 -12.30 -38.06
C TRP A 159 -50.80 -12.16 -36.57
N GLU A 160 -51.20 -13.15 -35.76
CA GLU A 160 -50.87 -13.17 -34.34
C GLU A 160 -49.36 -13.33 -34.11
N TRP A 161 -48.70 -14.23 -34.85
CA TRP A 161 -47.25 -14.37 -34.81
C TRP A 161 -46.56 -13.07 -35.17
N GLN A 162 -46.95 -12.39 -36.25
CA GLN A 162 -46.36 -11.08 -36.59
C GLN A 162 -46.52 -10.06 -35.46
N ARG A 163 -47.68 -10.00 -34.81
CA ARG A 163 -47.94 -9.07 -33.71
C ARG A 163 -47.07 -9.38 -32.49
N VAL A 164 -47.01 -10.66 -32.09
CA VAL A 164 -46.22 -11.13 -30.95
C VAL A 164 -44.73 -10.88 -31.19
N TRP A 165 -44.22 -11.23 -32.37
CA TRP A 165 -42.82 -11.01 -32.73
C TRP A 165 -42.47 -9.53 -32.79
N LYS A 166 -43.31 -8.69 -33.41
CA LYS A 166 -43.09 -7.23 -33.46
C LYS A 166 -43.09 -6.62 -32.06
N GLY A 167 -43.97 -7.08 -31.17
CA GLY A 167 -43.97 -6.69 -29.76
C GLY A 167 -42.71 -7.14 -29.00
N ALA A 168 -42.25 -8.38 -29.22
CA ALA A 168 -41.03 -8.90 -28.61
C ALA A 168 -39.78 -8.15 -29.08
N PHE A 169 -39.67 -7.86 -30.38
CA PHE A 169 -38.59 -7.04 -30.93
C PHE A 169 -38.64 -5.61 -30.40
N GLY A 170 -39.82 -4.99 -30.30
CA GLY A 170 -39.97 -3.67 -29.69
C GLY A 170 -39.48 -3.63 -28.25
N LYS A 171 -39.85 -4.62 -27.43
CA LYS A 171 -39.37 -4.75 -26.05
C LYS A 171 -37.85 -4.94 -25.99
N MET A 172 -37.29 -5.79 -26.85
CA MET A 172 -35.84 -6.03 -26.92
C MET A 172 -35.09 -4.76 -27.31
N HIS A 173 -35.63 -3.99 -28.27
CA HIS A 173 -35.02 -2.75 -28.72
C HIS A 173 -35.05 -1.68 -27.63
N GLN A 174 -36.14 -1.59 -26.87
CA GLN A 174 -36.28 -0.68 -25.74
C GLN A 174 -35.35 -1.07 -24.58
N GLN A 175 -35.24 -2.36 -24.26
CA GLN A 175 -34.28 -2.84 -23.26
C GLN A 175 -32.83 -2.55 -23.68
N LEU A 176 -32.51 -2.75 -24.95
CA LEU A 176 -31.19 -2.44 -25.48
C LEU A 176 -30.90 -0.95 -25.36
N GLN A 177 -31.85 -0.10 -25.73
CA GLN A 177 -31.71 1.36 -25.61
C GLN A 177 -31.48 1.80 -24.16
N VAL A 178 -32.32 1.33 -23.22
CA VAL A 178 -32.15 1.64 -21.78
C VAL A 178 -30.78 1.19 -21.29
N LYS A 179 -30.32 0.00 -21.70
CA LYS A 179 -28.99 -0.48 -21.34
C LYS A 179 -27.87 0.34 -21.96
N THR A 180 -28.02 0.81 -23.19
CA THR A 180 -27.06 1.72 -23.83
C THR A 180 -26.97 3.03 -23.05
N GLU A 181 -28.11 3.67 -22.75
CA GLU A 181 -28.17 4.91 -21.98
C GLU A 181 -27.55 4.74 -20.58
N GLU A 182 -27.84 3.63 -19.89
CA GLU A 182 -27.21 3.29 -18.60
C GLU A 182 -25.69 3.14 -18.72
N THR A 183 -25.20 2.47 -19.77
CA THR A 183 -23.75 2.33 -19.98
C THR A 183 -23.06 3.64 -20.32
N GLU A 184 -23.72 4.54 -21.03
CA GLU A 184 -23.20 5.87 -21.35
C GLU A 184 -23.14 6.75 -20.09
N ALA A 185 -24.17 6.72 -19.25
CA ALA A 185 -24.18 7.42 -17.97
C ALA A 185 -23.04 6.93 -17.06
N LEU A 186 -22.89 5.60 -16.91
CA LEU A 186 -21.79 5.03 -16.14
C LEU A 186 -20.40 5.35 -16.74
N ALA A 187 -20.30 5.51 -18.07
CA ALA A 187 -19.06 5.92 -18.71
C ALA A 187 -18.72 7.39 -18.43
N ALA A 188 -19.72 8.27 -18.37
CA ALA A 188 -19.56 9.67 -17.98
C ALA A 188 -19.08 9.80 -16.52
N ASP A 189 -19.74 9.10 -15.60
CA ASP A 189 -19.37 9.09 -14.17
C ASP A 189 -17.93 8.54 -13.98
N ASN A 190 -17.57 7.48 -14.70
CA ASN A 190 -16.20 6.95 -14.66
C ASN A 190 -15.16 7.97 -15.17
N LYS A 191 -15.51 8.79 -16.16
CA LYS A 191 -14.62 9.84 -16.65
C LYS A 191 -14.42 10.93 -15.60
N GLU A 192 -15.48 11.34 -14.92
CA GLU A 192 -15.42 12.32 -13.82
C GLU A 192 -14.59 11.78 -12.64
N LEU A 193 -14.85 10.55 -12.21
CA LEU A 193 -14.08 9.92 -11.14
C LEU A 193 -12.58 9.83 -11.48
N ARG A 194 -12.24 9.51 -12.73
CA ARG A 194 -10.84 9.54 -13.17
C ARG A 194 -10.25 10.95 -13.11
N ALA A 195 -10.99 11.97 -13.54
CA ALA A 195 -10.56 13.36 -13.44
C ALA A 195 -10.30 13.77 -11.99
N LEU A 196 -11.21 13.43 -11.07
CA LEU A 196 -11.04 13.66 -9.62
C LEU A 196 -9.81 12.94 -9.07
N VAL A 197 -9.62 11.66 -9.39
CA VAL A 197 -8.43 10.90 -8.96
C VAL A 197 -7.14 11.55 -9.48
N THR A 198 -7.12 12.01 -10.73
CA THR A 198 -5.95 12.72 -11.27
C THR A 198 -5.71 14.07 -10.57
N GLY A 199 -6.78 14.78 -10.21
CA GLY A 199 -6.72 16.02 -9.45
C GLY A 199 -6.13 15.79 -8.05
N TYR A 200 -6.69 14.84 -7.30
CA TYR A 200 -6.21 14.49 -5.96
C TYR A 200 -4.76 14.01 -5.95
N LYS A 201 -4.37 13.23 -6.96
CA LYS A 201 -2.98 12.81 -7.11
C LYS A 201 -2.06 14.01 -7.30
N LYS A 202 -2.43 14.97 -8.16
CA LYS A 202 -1.64 16.18 -8.38
C LYS A 202 -1.54 17.04 -7.12
N THR A 203 -2.63 17.22 -6.38
CA THR A 203 -2.62 17.99 -5.12
C THR A 203 -1.78 17.31 -4.04
N LEU A 204 -1.79 15.98 -3.99
CA LEU A 204 -0.96 15.21 -3.07
C LEU A 204 0.54 15.38 -3.41
N GLU A 205 0.92 15.22 -4.67
CA GLU A 205 2.29 15.42 -5.12
C GLU A 205 2.81 16.84 -4.82
N GLU A 206 1.93 17.85 -4.94
CA GLU A 206 2.27 19.24 -4.63
C GLU A 206 2.46 19.46 -3.12
N ALA A 207 1.59 18.89 -2.28
CA ALA A 207 1.76 18.93 -0.83
C ALA A 207 3.07 18.25 -0.40
N GLU A 208 3.42 17.11 -1.00
CA GLU A 208 4.68 16.41 -0.74
C GLU A 208 5.91 17.22 -1.18
N ARG A 209 5.83 17.98 -2.29
CA ARG A 209 6.89 18.92 -2.68
C ARG A 209 7.05 20.02 -1.65
N ASN A 210 5.96 20.69 -1.30
CA ASN A 210 5.99 21.79 -0.33
C ASN A 210 6.54 21.33 1.02
N GLN A 211 6.19 20.12 1.47
CA GLN A 211 6.73 19.54 2.70
C GLN A 211 8.25 19.36 2.62
N ARG A 212 8.76 18.78 1.52
CA ARG A 212 10.21 18.61 1.31
C ARG A 212 10.95 19.96 1.28
N ASP A 213 10.35 20.98 0.67
CA ASP A 213 10.96 22.31 0.60
C ASP A 213 11.03 22.98 1.98
N ILE A 214 10.00 22.80 2.81
CA ILE A 214 10.01 23.29 4.21
C ILE A 214 11.06 22.53 5.03
N GLU A 215 11.12 21.21 4.92
CA GLU A 215 12.12 20.39 5.60
C GLU A 215 13.54 20.78 5.19
N ALA A 216 13.79 21.02 3.91
CA ALA A 216 15.08 21.49 3.41
C ALA A 216 15.48 22.85 4.02
N LYS A 217 14.53 23.80 4.11
CA LYS A 217 14.76 25.11 4.75
C LYS A 217 15.08 24.96 6.24
N HIS A 218 14.32 24.13 6.95
CA HIS A 218 14.58 23.88 8.36
C HIS A 218 15.94 23.23 8.60
N LEU A 219 16.34 22.27 7.76
CA LEU A 219 17.66 21.64 7.84
C LEU A 219 18.78 22.66 7.60
N ALA A 220 18.63 23.51 6.59
CA ALA A 220 19.60 24.58 6.32
C ALA A 220 19.72 25.57 7.49
N GLU A 221 18.61 25.94 8.13
CA GLU A 221 18.63 26.82 9.30
C GLU A 221 19.30 26.15 10.50
N ILE A 222 19.03 24.87 10.74
CA ILE A 222 19.72 24.11 11.80
C ILE A 222 21.23 24.07 11.55
N GLU A 223 21.65 23.87 10.31
CA GLU A 223 23.07 23.86 9.94
C GLU A 223 23.71 25.25 10.14
N ASN A 224 23.01 26.32 9.75
CA ASN A 224 23.45 27.70 9.98
C ASN A 224 23.63 27.98 11.48
N LEU A 225 22.63 27.65 12.32
CA LEU A 225 22.71 27.82 13.77
C LEU A 225 23.87 27.03 14.39
N ARG A 226 24.12 25.80 13.92
CA ARG A 226 25.28 25.00 14.35
C ARG A 226 26.59 25.66 13.96
N ALA A 227 26.69 26.23 12.76
CA ALA A 227 27.89 26.94 12.32
C ALA A 227 28.13 28.20 13.16
N VAL A 228 27.11 29.02 13.40
CA VAL A 228 27.19 30.20 14.26
C VAL A 228 27.65 29.83 15.67
N HIS A 229 26.99 28.84 16.30
CA HIS A 229 27.37 28.39 17.63
C HIS A 229 28.81 27.86 17.69
N SER A 230 29.26 27.13 16.66
CA SER A 230 30.64 26.67 16.56
C SER A 230 31.64 27.82 16.50
N LEU A 231 31.31 28.90 15.77
CA LEU A 231 32.16 30.09 15.67
C LEU A 231 32.23 30.84 17.00
N GLU A 232 31.10 31.02 17.68
CA GLU A 232 31.03 31.67 18.99
C GLU A 232 31.84 30.93 20.05
N LEU A 233 31.75 29.59 20.10
CA LEU A 233 32.56 28.77 21.00
C LEU A 233 34.05 28.89 20.70
N SER A 234 34.43 28.90 19.42
CA SER A 234 35.83 29.07 19.02
C SER A 234 36.36 30.45 19.41
N ASP A 235 35.59 31.52 19.19
CA ASP A 235 35.97 32.88 19.57
C ASP A 235 36.12 33.01 21.09
N LEU A 236 35.17 32.46 21.86
CA LEU A 236 35.23 32.47 23.32
C LEU A 236 36.46 31.69 23.83
N GLN A 237 36.74 30.53 23.25
CA GLN A 237 37.91 29.74 23.61
C GLN A 237 39.21 30.47 23.26
N ALA A 238 39.28 31.15 22.11
CA ALA A 238 40.43 31.95 21.71
C ALA A 238 40.66 33.11 22.68
N ARG A 239 39.61 33.85 23.05
CA ARG A 239 39.69 34.93 24.04
C ARG A 239 40.17 34.44 25.40
N TYR A 240 39.68 33.28 25.85
CA TYR A 240 40.11 32.69 27.12
C TYR A 240 41.61 32.33 27.10
N ARG A 241 42.09 31.71 26.02
CA ARG A 241 43.52 31.41 25.84
C ARG A 241 44.36 32.68 25.82
N GLN A 242 43.94 33.69 25.05
CA GLN A 242 44.61 34.99 25.00
C GLN A 242 44.68 35.64 26.38
N LYS A 243 43.60 35.54 27.18
CA LYS A 243 43.60 36.12 28.53
C LYS A 243 44.54 35.39 29.47
N LEU A 244 44.63 34.06 29.38
CA LEU A 244 45.60 33.27 30.12
C LEU A 244 47.04 33.66 29.79
N GLU A 245 47.35 33.82 28.50
CA GLU A 245 48.68 34.27 28.05
C GLU A 245 49.00 35.68 28.59
N GLU A 246 48.04 36.62 28.51
CA GLU A 246 48.20 37.98 29.03
C GLU A 246 48.50 37.97 30.54
N VAL A 247 47.73 37.22 31.33
CA VAL A 247 47.95 37.11 32.78
C VAL A 247 49.31 36.47 33.09
N THR A 248 49.71 35.47 32.30
CA THR A 248 51.02 34.82 32.46
C THR A 248 52.16 35.82 32.23
N MET A 249 52.11 36.56 31.13
CA MET A 249 53.10 37.59 30.80
C MET A 249 53.15 38.71 31.86
N GLN A 250 51.99 39.16 32.35
CA GLN A 250 51.93 40.16 33.42
C GLN A 250 52.54 39.65 34.73
N ASN A 251 52.34 38.38 35.07
CA ASN A 251 52.96 37.77 36.24
C ASN A 251 54.47 37.66 36.09
N ASP A 252 54.95 37.24 34.92
CA ASP A 252 56.38 37.16 34.63
C ASP A 252 57.06 38.54 34.69
N GLU A 253 56.43 39.56 34.12
CA GLU A 253 56.91 40.94 34.21
C GLU A 253 56.97 41.45 35.66
N LYS A 254 55.93 41.18 36.45
CA LYS A 254 55.91 41.52 37.89
C LYS A 254 57.02 40.81 38.66
N LEU A 255 57.25 39.53 38.38
CA LEU A 255 58.32 38.74 39.00
C LEU A 255 59.71 39.28 38.61
N LEU A 256 59.93 39.61 37.33
CA LEU A 256 61.17 40.21 36.84
C LEU A 256 61.39 41.59 37.47
N SER A 257 60.35 42.40 37.58
CA SER A 257 60.41 43.73 38.20
C SER A 257 60.76 43.64 39.68
N ARG A 258 60.14 42.70 40.41
CA ARG A 258 60.52 42.40 41.81
C ARG A 258 61.96 41.90 41.94
N ARG A 259 62.44 41.03 41.04
CA ARG A 259 63.84 40.57 41.04
C ARG A 259 64.82 41.73 40.83
N ARG A 260 64.54 42.62 39.87
CA ARG A 260 65.35 43.82 39.62
C ARG A 260 65.39 44.73 40.84
N GLN A 261 64.24 44.98 41.47
CA GLN A 261 64.15 45.77 42.69
C GLN A 261 64.92 45.13 43.86
N ASN A 262 64.74 43.83 44.08
CA ASN A 262 65.45 43.09 45.14
C ASN A 262 66.97 43.05 44.91
N ASN A 263 67.43 42.93 43.67
CA ASN A 263 68.85 42.99 43.35
C ASN A 263 69.43 44.40 43.61
N CYS A 264 68.67 45.46 43.31
CA CYS A 264 69.07 46.83 43.63
C CYS A 264 69.22 47.03 45.15
N ILE A 265 68.27 46.52 45.94
CA ILE A 265 68.32 46.56 47.41
C ILE A 265 69.48 45.72 47.95
N ARG A 266 69.74 44.53 47.40
CA ARG A 266 70.88 43.69 47.79
C ARG A 266 72.22 44.35 47.47
N HIS A 267 72.37 45.03 46.34
CA HIS A 267 73.58 45.79 46.03
C HIS A 267 73.75 47.01 46.96
N ALA A 268 72.66 47.68 47.34
CA ALA A 268 72.70 48.75 48.34
C ALA A 268 73.07 48.24 49.75
N HIS A 269 72.59 47.05 50.15
CA HIS A 269 72.97 46.41 51.41
C HIS A 269 74.38 45.79 51.40
N ALA A 270 74.84 45.24 50.27
CA ALA A 270 76.19 44.67 50.13
C ALA A 270 77.29 45.75 50.20
N LEU A 271 76.97 47.01 49.86
CA LEU A 271 77.84 48.16 50.11
C LEU A 271 77.79 48.66 51.57
N SER A 272 76.90 48.11 52.40
CA SER A 272 76.62 48.58 53.77
C SER A 272 76.86 47.52 54.85
N SER A 273 77.08 46.25 54.52
CA SER A 273 77.14 45.19 55.55
C SER A 273 78.04 44.01 55.16
N ASN A 274 79.22 43.95 55.80
CA ASN A 274 80.04 42.73 55.92
C ASN A 274 79.47 41.86 57.06
N THR A 275 78.39 41.13 56.81
CA THR A 275 77.99 40.01 57.68
C THR A 275 77.14 39.00 56.90
N LEU A 276 77.68 37.80 56.71
CA LEU A 276 76.99 36.61 56.22
C LEU A 276 75.96 36.12 57.25
N PRO A 277 74.69 35.92 56.89
CA PRO A 277 73.80 35.03 57.63
C PRO A 277 73.75 33.65 56.97
N ARG A 278 73.90 32.65 57.82
CA ARG A 278 73.86 31.20 57.61
C ARG A 278 72.50 30.77 57.03
N ASP A 279 72.55 29.82 56.09
CA ASP A 279 71.43 29.27 55.32
C ASP A 279 70.50 28.38 56.17
N ASP A 280 69.51 28.97 56.85
CA ASP A 280 68.33 28.23 57.39
C ASP A 280 67.18 28.15 56.36
N ARG A 281 67.38 28.71 55.15
CA ARG A 281 66.34 28.85 54.12
C ARG A 281 66.24 27.65 53.18
N ALA A 282 67.24 26.78 53.15
CA ALA A 282 67.27 25.60 52.30
C ALA A 282 66.32 24.50 52.79
N ASP A 283 66.24 24.28 54.11
CA ASP A 283 65.38 23.27 54.72
C ASP A 283 63.88 23.57 54.52
N ALA A 284 63.46 24.83 54.69
CA ALA A 284 62.05 25.20 54.52
C ALA A 284 61.55 25.04 53.07
N ASN A 285 62.44 25.16 52.07
CA ASN A 285 62.09 24.94 50.67
C ASN A 285 62.01 23.44 50.33
N ALA A 286 62.80 22.59 50.99
CA ALA A 286 62.73 21.15 50.81
C ALA A 286 61.40 20.60 51.34
N ASP A 287 60.97 21.05 52.53
CA ASP A 287 59.69 20.66 53.13
C ASP A 287 58.49 21.08 52.26
N PHE A 288 58.55 22.27 51.66
CA PHE A 288 57.47 22.76 50.79
C PHE A 288 57.37 21.99 49.47
N LEU A 289 58.51 21.65 48.84
CA LEU A 289 58.50 20.82 47.63
C LEU A 289 58.01 19.41 47.91
N GLN A 290 58.38 18.85 49.05
CA GLN A 290 57.89 17.54 49.48
C GLN A 290 56.37 17.55 49.73
N TYR A 291 55.84 18.62 50.33
CA TYR A 291 54.40 18.81 50.48
C TYR A 291 53.67 18.80 49.13
N ILE A 292 54.21 19.50 48.12
CA ILE A 292 53.63 19.55 46.77
C ILE A 292 53.60 18.14 46.14
N ASP A 293 54.68 17.38 46.24
CA ASP A 293 54.76 16.02 45.68
C ASP A 293 53.76 15.06 46.35
N THR A 294 53.59 15.14 47.68
CA THR A 294 52.53 14.39 48.38
C THR A 294 51.14 14.82 47.94
N PHE A 295 50.89 16.13 47.83
CA PHE A 295 49.57 16.65 47.45
C PHE A 295 49.16 16.20 46.03
N TYR A 296 50.08 16.26 45.06
CA TYR A 296 49.80 15.78 43.70
C TYR A 296 49.54 14.26 43.67
N SER A 297 50.31 13.48 44.42
CA SER A 297 50.14 12.03 44.51
C SER A 297 48.76 11.65 45.08
N ASP A 298 48.34 12.32 46.15
CA ASP A 298 47.04 12.08 46.79
C ASP A 298 45.88 12.48 45.88
N THR A 299 45.98 13.62 45.20
CA THR A 299 44.93 14.10 44.29
C THR A 299 44.76 13.19 43.08
N LEU A 300 45.86 12.63 42.57
CA LEU A 300 45.85 11.70 41.44
C LEU A 300 45.24 10.34 41.84
N ASN A 301 45.49 9.89 43.07
CA ASN A 301 44.85 8.70 43.64
C ASN A 301 43.34 8.90 43.85
N LEU A 302 42.92 10.07 44.32
CA LEU A 302 41.50 10.43 44.50
C LEU A 302 40.72 10.51 43.17
N THR A 303 41.36 11.01 42.11
CA THR A 303 40.75 11.05 40.76
C THR A 303 40.72 9.67 40.09
N ALA A 304 41.67 8.79 40.39
CA ALA A 304 41.64 7.40 39.96
C ALA A 304 40.57 6.57 40.72
N ALA A 305 40.35 6.84 42.01
CA ALA A 305 39.34 6.17 42.83
C ALA A 305 37.89 6.55 42.44
N ASN A 306 37.65 7.78 42.00
CA ASN A 306 36.31 8.26 41.56
C ASN A 306 35.93 7.87 40.11
N LYS A 307 36.77 7.08 39.42
CA LYS A 307 36.52 6.61 38.04
C LYS A 307 36.00 5.15 37.94
N LYS A 308 35.56 4.56 39.06
CA LYS A 308 34.79 3.30 39.11
C LYS A 308 33.32 3.60 39.38
#